data_AF-A0A7C7GYC6-F1
#
_entry.id   AF-A0A7C7GYC6-F1
#
_cell.length_a   1.000
_cell.length_b   1.000
_cell.length_c   1.000
_cell.angle_alpha   90.00
_cell.angle_beta   90.00
_cell.angle_gamma   90.00
#
_symmetry.space_group_name_H-M   'P 1'
#
loop_
_entity.id
_entity.type
_entity.pdbx_description
1 polymer ?
#
loop_
_entity_poly.entity_id
_entity_poly.type
_entity_poly.pdbx_seq_one_letter_code
_entity_poly.pdbx_strand_id
1 'polypeptide(L)'
;MRVHLNSAFVRLKQNMPMDDKAIEWLYLNNKTDTARYILGEKSQKMLACIGINPSTAKPAELDNTLESVQRIARFNGFDGWVMYNIYPLRATDPKELPAGMNIDHHLKNNEVVRRSVIDLEIDSIWAAWGNLIDTRDYLLPCLVDLYRNLSDLHLNWRIIEDTTQKGHPRHPLYKKAANELLAFDMDRYMREFSAPTTAQTPIHAMRGTHR
;
A
#
# COMPACT_ATOMS: atom_id res chain seq x y z
N MET A 1 -9.65 4.17 -25.43
CA MET A 1 -10.93 3.66 -24.89
C MET A 1 -10.87 3.80 -23.37
N ARG A 2 -11.59 4.75 -22.77
CA ARG A 2 -11.58 4.97 -21.31
C ARG A 2 -12.41 3.85 -20.66
N VAL A 3 -11.76 2.87 -20.03
CA VAL A 3 -12.45 1.95 -19.14
C VAL A 3 -12.70 2.71 -17.84
N HIS A 4 -13.96 3.12 -17.60
CA HIS A 4 -14.34 3.66 -16.30
C HIS A 4 -14.32 2.53 -15.26
N LEU A 5 -13.71 2.76 -14.09
CA LEU A 5 -13.71 1.80 -12.98
C LEU A 5 -15.13 1.44 -12.49
N ASN A 6 -16.17 2.12 -12.99
CA ASN A 6 -17.57 1.79 -12.73
C ASN A 6 -17.93 0.31 -12.97
N SER A 7 -17.21 -0.43 -13.82
CA SER A 7 -17.42 -1.87 -14.01
C SER A 7 -16.70 -2.77 -13.00
N ALA A 8 -15.87 -2.23 -12.11
CA ALA A 8 -15.10 -2.95 -11.09
C ALA A 8 -15.71 -2.88 -9.69
N PHE A 9 -16.86 -2.21 -9.53
CA PHE A 9 -17.53 -2.10 -8.22
C PHE A 9 -18.54 -3.22 -8.07
N VAL A 10 -18.36 -4.05 -7.04
CA VAL A 10 -19.32 -5.10 -6.70
C VAL A 10 -20.18 -4.58 -5.56
N ARG A 11 -21.47 -4.41 -5.79
CA ARG A 11 -22.43 -4.13 -4.71
C ARG A 11 -22.88 -5.45 -4.10
N LEU A 12 -22.47 -5.73 -2.87
CA LEU A 12 -23.01 -6.82 -2.07
C LEU A 12 -23.92 -6.24 -1.00
N LYS A 13 -25.20 -6.64 -1.00
CA LYS A 13 -26.11 -6.35 0.12
C LYS A 13 -25.87 -7.40 1.20
N GLN A 14 -25.38 -6.99 2.36
CA GLN A 14 -25.39 -7.84 3.55
C GLN A 14 -26.60 -7.50 4.41
N ASN A 15 -27.38 -8.51 4.81
CA ASN A 15 -28.43 -8.36 5.80
C ASN A 15 -27.80 -8.44 7.20
N MET A 16 -27.54 -7.29 7.83
CA MET A 16 -27.24 -7.21 9.27
C MET A 16 -28.21 -6.20 9.92
N PRO A 17 -28.76 -6.49 11.11
CA PRO A 17 -29.73 -5.60 11.72
C PRO A 17 -29.08 -4.37 12.39
N MET A 18 -29.71 -3.21 12.11
CA MET A 18 -29.64 -1.88 12.76
C MET A 18 -28.34 -1.06 12.62
N ASP A 19 -28.06 -0.59 11.38
CA ASP A 19 -27.96 0.84 11.00
C ASP A 19 -27.71 0.90 9.47
N ASP A 20 -28.72 1.37 8.73
CA ASP A 20 -29.05 0.85 7.39
C ASP A 20 -28.30 1.57 6.25
N LYS A 21 -27.03 1.19 6.00
CA LYS A 21 -26.33 1.55 4.75
C LYS A 21 -25.66 0.32 4.16
N ALA A 22 -26.18 -0.15 3.02
CA ALA A 22 -25.56 -1.21 2.24
C ALA A 22 -24.11 -0.84 1.90
N ILE A 23 -23.16 -1.72 2.22
CA ILE A 23 -21.74 -1.53 1.93
C ILE A 23 -21.51 -1.63 0.41
N GLU A 24 -20.97 -0.58 -0.20
CA GLU A 24 -20.48 -0.63 -1.57
C GLU A 24 -19.03 -1.10 -1.56
N TRP A 25 -18.79 -2.36 -1.94
CA TRP A 25 -17.45 -2.94 -1.95
C TRP A 25 -16.67 -2.51 -3.20
N LEU A 26 -15.43 -2.10 -2.96
CA LEU A 26 -14.40 -1.92 -3.97
C LEU A 26 -13.65 -3.24 -4.10
N TYR A 27 -13.65 -3.88 -5.27
CA TYR A 27 -12.92 -5.12 -5.46
C TYR A 27 -12.46 -5.33 -6.89
N LEU A 28 -11.15 -5.38 -7.09
CA LEU A 28 -10.57 -5.62 -8.41
C LEU A 28 -9.40 -6.60 -8.30
N ASN A 29 -9.52 -7.74 -8.98
CA ASN A 29 -8.53 -8.78 -9.10
C ASN A 29 -8.34 -9.20 -10.58
N ASN A 30 -7.31 -10.03 -10.84
CA ASN A 30 -7.16 -10.66 -12.15
C ASN A 30 -8.11 -11.87 -12.30
N LYS A 31 -8.23 -12.39 -13.54
CA LYS A 31 -9.18 -13.47 -13.87
C LYS A 31 -8.99 -14.76 -13.05
N THR A 32 -7.76 -15.02 -12.61
CA THR A 32 -7.39 -16.23 -11.86
C THR A 32 -7.33 -16.00 -10.35
N ASP A 33 -7.72 -14.80 -9.87
CA ASP A 33 -7.62 -14.35 -8.48
C ASP A 33 -6.22 -14.53 -7.84
N THR A 34 -5.17 -14.59 -8.65
CA THR A 34 -3.79 -14.67 -8.18
C THR A 34 -3.21 -13.29 -7.88
N ALA A 35 -3.80 -12.22 -8.44
CA ALA A 35 -3.41 -10.85 -8.18
C ALA A 35 -4.64 -10.01 -7.79
N ARG A 36 -4.50 -9.21 -6.73
CA ARG A 36 -5.53 -8.29 -6.24
C ARG A 36 -4.99 -6.86 -6.24
N TYR A 37 -5.69 -5.99 -6.95
CA TYR A 37 -5.31 -4.60 -7.11
C TYR A 37 -6.02 -3.70 -6.10
N ILE A 38 -7.30 -3.98 -5.81
CA ILE A 38 -8.15 -3.14 -4.95
C ILE A 38 -8.99 -4.04 -4.04
N LEU A 39 -9.06 -3.67 -2.76
CA LEU A 39 -10.10 -4.12 -1.83
C LEU A 39 -10.44 -3.00 -0.85
N GLY A 40 -11.71 -2.68 -0.67
CA GLY A 40 -12.13 -1.64 0.25
C GLY A 40 -13.65 -1.47 0.34
N GLU A 41 -14.05 -0.48 1.14
CA GLU A 41 -15.43 -0.04 1.28
C GLU A 41 -15.52 1.41 0.79
N LYS A 42 -16.36 1.65 -0.21
CA LYS A 42 -16.54 2.98 -0.78
C LYS A 42 -17.49 3.81 0.09
N SER A 43 -17.08 5.03 0.39
CA SER A 43 -17.96 6.07 0.91
C SER A 43 -17.50 7.44 0.37
N GLN A 44 -17.81 8.54 1.07
CA GLN A 44 -17.53 9.90 0.61
C GLN A 44 -16.11 10.36 0.95
N LYS A 45 -15.62 10.04 2.14
CA LYS A 45 -14.31 10.44 2.65
C LYS A 45 -13.42 9.21 2.75
N MET A 46 -12.66 9.00 1.68
CA MET A 46 -11.85 7.81 1.46
C MET A 46 -10.44 7.94 2.06
N LEU A 47 -9.99 6.89 2.75
CA LEU A 47 -8.57 6.69 3.10
C LEU A 47 -7.98 5.57 2.24
N ALA A 48 -6.86 5.83 1.55
CA ALA A 48 -6.05 4.75 0.99
C ALA A 48 -5.05 4.24 2.04
N CYS A 49 -4.85 2.93 2.10
CA CYS A 49 -3.76 2.29 2.83
C CYS A 49 -2.90 1.49 1.85
N ILE A 50 -1.57 1.62 1.94
CA ILE A 50 -0.63 0.90 1.07
C ILE A 50 0.20 -0.08 1.91
N GLY A 51 -0.04 -1.38 1.69
CA GLY A 51 0.78 -2.47 2.21
C GLY A 51 1.77 -3.04 1.18
N ILE A 52 2.34 -4.21 1.46
CA ILE A 52 3.31 -4.88 0.58
C ILE A 52 2.62 -5.62 -0.55
N ASN A 53 1.85 -6.65 -0.21
CA ASN A 53 1.18 -7.53 -1.14
C ASN A 53 -0.11 -8.06 -0.51
N PRO A 54 -1.14 -8.38 -1.31
CA PRO A 54 -2.37 -8.94 -0.78
C PRO A 54 -2.18 -10.37 -0.25
N SER A 55 -2.97 -10.73 0.77
CA SER A 55 -3.15 -12.13 1.21
C SER A 55 -4.51 -12.66 0.69
N THR A 56 -5.33 -13.30 1.52
CA THR A 56 -6.53 -14.04 1.12
C THR A 56 -7.83 -13.24 1.19
N ALA A 57 -7.84 -12.06 1.84
CA ALA A 57 -9.09 -11.32 2.06
C ALA A 57 -9.84 -10.97 0.76
N LYS A 58 -11.16 -10.93 0.88
CA LYS A 58 -12.14 -10.58 -0.17
C LYS A 58 -13.29 -9.77 0.44
N PRO A 59 -14.19 -9.17 -0.36
CA PRO A 59 -15.37 -8.50 0.16
C PRO A 59 -16.10 -9.38 1.17
N ALA A 60 -16.59 -8.79 2.26
CA ALA A 60 -17.27 -9.48 3.37
C ALA A 60 -16.43 -10.49 4.18
N GLU A 61 -15.17 -10.76 3.81
CA GLU A 61 -14.29 -11.71 4.49
C GLU A 61 -12.90 -11.05 4.65
N LEU A 62 -12.86 -10.07 5.57
CA LEU A 62 -11.64 -9.33 5.90
C LEU A 62 -10.69 -10.18 6.74
N ASP A 63 -9.40 -9.98 6.53
CA ASP A 63 -8.37 -10.48 7.45
C ASP A 63 -8.10 -9.44 8.56
N ASN A 64 -7.37 -9.84 9.61
CA ASN A 64 -7.04 -8.98 10.74
C ASN A 64 -6.35 -7.65 10.33
N THR A 65 -5.64 -7.64 9.20
CA THR A 65 -4.98 -6.42 8.70
C THR A 65 -6.04 -5.45 8.19
N LEU A 66 -6.97 -5.92 7.37
CA LEU A 66 -8.04 -5.08 6.81
C LEU A 66 -9.07 -4.67 7.85
N GLU A 67 -9.37 -5.52 8.83
CA GLU A 67 -10.16 -5.13 10.00
C GLU A 67 -9.49 -3.98 10.76
N SER A 68 -8.16 -4.03 10.93
CA SER A 68 -7.39 -2.95 11.54
C SER A 68 -7.45 -1.67 10.70
N VAL A 69 -7.30 -1.79 9.38
CA VAL A 69 -7.42 -0.65 8.45
C VAL A 69 -8.79 0.00 8.54
N GLN A 70 -9.88 -0.77 8.47
CA GLN A 70 -11.25 -0.27 8.57
C GLN A 70 -11.48 0.47 9.89
N ARG A 71 -11.05 -0.11 11.02
CA ARG A 71 -11.24 0.50 12.35
C ARG A 71 -10.45 1.79 12.53
N ILE A 72 -9.18 1.81 12.10
CA ILE A 72 -8.32 2.99 12.22
C ILE A 72 -8.80 4.10 11.27
N ALA A 73 -9.24 3.76 10.06
CA ALA A 73 -9.85 4.73 9.14
C ALA A 73 -11.07 5.42 9.78
N ARG A 74 -12.00 4.63 10.34
CA ARG A 74 -13.19 5.14 11.05
C ARG A 74 -12.84 6.02 12.24
N PHE A 75 -11.88 5.61 13.06
CA PHE A 75 -11.42 6.41 14.20
C PHE A 75 -10.88 7.79 13.78
N ASN A 76 -10.18 7.85 12.64
CA ASN A 76 -9.64 9.10 12.10
C ASN A 76 -10.65 9.90 11.25
N GLY A 77 -11.93 9.56 11.32
CA GLY A 77 -13.01 10.30 10.67
C GLY A 77 -13.08 10.09 9.15
N PHE A 78 -12.60 8.97 8.63
CA PHE A 78 -12.86 8.49 7.28
C PHE A 78 -14.03 7.51 7.33
N ASP A 79 -14.95 7.60 6.37
CA ASP A 79 -16.13 6.73 6.29
C ASP A 79 -16.01 5.69 5.17
N GLY A 80 -14.98 5.80 4.32
CA GLY A 80 -14.58 4.80 3.33
C GLY A 80 -13.08 4.54 3.38
N TRP A 81 -12.67 3.38 2.88
CA TRP A 81 -11.26 2.97 2.86
C TRP A 81 -10.97 2.08 1.67
N VAL A 82 -9.70 2.07 1.25
CA VAL A 82 -9.21 1.17 0.20
C VAL A 82 -7.80 0.71 0.52
N MET A 83 -7.58 -0.59 0.41
CA MET A 83 -6.26 -1.20 0.50
C MET A 83 -5.67 -1.37 -0.89
N TYR A 84 -4.54 -0.70 -1.12
CA TYR A 84 -3.63 -0.97 -2.21
C TYR A 84 -2.41 -1.72 -1.69
N ASN A 85 -1.61 -2.22 -2.62
CA ASN A 85 -0.37 -2.90 -2.31
C ASN A 85 0.71 -2.43 -3.28
N ILE A 86 1.96 -2.43 -2.81
CA ILE A 86 3.13 -2.13 -3.65
C ILE A 86 3.23 -3.14 -4.80
N TYR A 87 2.91 -4.40 -4.53
CA TYR A 87 2.89 -5.46 -5.54
C TYR A 87 1.57 -6.27 -5.46
N PRO A 88 0.92 -6.59 -6.58
CA PRO A 88 -0.47 -7.07 -6.56
C PRO A 88 -0.61 -8.59 -6.35
N LEU A 89 0.47 -9.36 -6.39
CA LEU A 89 0.40 -10.82 -6.33
C LEU A 89 0.03 -11.29 -4.92
N ARG A 90 -0.93 -12.21 -4.83
CA ARG A 90 -1.35 -12.78 -3.55
C ARG A 90 -0.29 -13.72 -2.98
N ALA A 91 0.07 -13.50 -1.72
CA ALA A 91 0.90 -14.38 -0.91
C ALA A 91 0.65 -14.06 0.58
N THR A 92 0.61 -15.10 1.43
CA THR A 92 0.41 -14.87 2.87
C THR A 92 1.70 -14.38 3.53
N ASP A 93 2.84 -14.93 3.12
CA ASP A 93 4.16 -14.39 3.46
C ASP A 93 4.78 -13.71 2.22
N PRO A 94 5.19 -12.43 2.28
CA PRO A 94 5.91 -11.78 1.18
C PRO A 94 7.18 -12.53 0.73
N LYS A 95 7.75 -13.38 1.59
CA LYS A 95 8.84 -14.30 1.25
C LYS A 95 8.43 -15.44 0.32
N GLU A 96 7.16 -15.62 0.00
CA GLU A 96 6.68 -16.58 -1.00
C GLU A 96 6.51 -15.96 -2.39
N LEU A 97 6.66 -14.64 -2.53
CA LEU A 97 6.61 -13.98 -3.83
C LEU A 97 7.67 -14.56 -4.80
N PRO A 98 7.56 -14.35 -6.12
CA PRO A 98 8.66 -14.65 -7.04
C PRO A 98 9.88 -13.75 -6.77
N ALA A 99 11.09 -14.26 -7.02
CA ALA A 99 12.34 -13.51 -6.80
C ALA A 99 12.48 -12.32 -7.75
N GLY A 100 12.00 -12.47 -8.98
CA GLY A 100 11.90 -11.40 -9.96
C GLY A 100 10.52 -10.76 -10.00
N MET A 101 10.50 -9.46 -10.29
CA MET A 101 9.28 -8.73 -10.61
C MET A 101 8.69 -9.21 -11.94
N ASN A 102 7.39 -9.45 -11.98
CA ASN A 102 6.64 -9.53 -13.23
C ASN A 102 6.26 -8.10 -13.67
N ILE A 103 6.77 -7.68 -14.83
CA ILE A 103 6.60 -6.31 -15.33
C ILE A 103 5.12 -5.99 -15.60
N ASP A 104 4.34 -6.93 -16.15
CA ASP A 104 2.93 -6.71 -16.45
C ASP A 104 2.11 -6.50 -15.19
N HIS A 105 2.38 -7.28 -14.14
CA HIS A 105 1.76 -7.08 -12.83
C HIS A 105 2.12 -5.71 -12.23
N HIS A 106 3.39 -5.30 -12.31
CA HIS A 106 3.84 -4.00 -11.81
C HIS A 106 3.15 -2.83 -12.54
N LEU A 107 3.23 -2.82 -13.87
CA LEU A 107 2.63 -1.76 -14.70
C LEU A 107 1.12 -1.69 -14.50
N LYS A 108 0.44 -2.85 -14.46
CA LYS A 108 -1.00 -2.88 -14.25
C LYS A 108 -1.39 -2.38 -12.87
N ASN A 109 -0.65 -2.78 -11.83
CA ASN A 109 -0.88 -2.31 -10.47
C ASN A 109 -0.75 -0.79 -10.40
N ASN A 110 0.32 -0.23 -10.95
CA ASN A 110 0.57 1.20 -10.93
C ASN A 110 -0.52 2.00 -11.66
N GLU A 111 -0.96 1.52 -12.83
CA GLU A 111 -2.08 2.10 -13.59
C GLU A 111 -3.38 2.10 -12.76
N VAL A 112 -3.72 0.95 -12.16
CA VAL A 112 -4.96 0.76 -11.41
C VAL A 112 -4.98 1.61 -10.15
N VAL A 113 -3.87 1.66 -9.40
CA VAL A 113 -3.80 2.47 -8.17
C VAL A 113 -3.99 3.95 -8.49
N ARG A 114 -3.25 4.51 -9.45
CA ARG A 114 -3.42 5.93 -9.82
C ARG A 114 -4.84 6.23 -10.28
N ARG A 115 -5.41 5.38 -11.15
CA ARG A 115 -6.79 5.57 -11.61
C ARG A 115 -7.76 5.55 -10.43
N SER A 116 -7.59 4.60 -9.50
CA SER A 116 -8.45 4.46 -8.33
C SER A 116 -8.32 5.64 -7.38
N VAL A 117 -7.13 6.21 -7.18
CA VAL A 117 -6.92 7.42 -6.36
C VAL A 117 -7.69 8.60 -6.93
N ILE A 118 -7.63 8.80 -8.26
CA ILE A 118 -8.34 9.88 -8.95
C ILE A 118 -9.86 9.65 -8.90
N ASP A 119 -10.33 8.46 -9.29
CA ASP A 119 -11.76 8.17 -9.42
C ASP A 119 -12.49 8.14 -8.05
N LEU A 120 -11.76 7.91 -6.95
CA LEU A 120 -12.29 7.91 -5.58
C LEU A 120 -11.99 9.20 -4.81
N GLU A 121 -11.44 10.23 -5.48
CA GLU A 121 -11.12 11.53 -4.89
C GLU A 121 -10.28 11.43 -3.61
N ILE A 122 -9.32 10.50 -3.59
CA ILE A 122 -8.49 10.22 -2.42
C ILE A 122 -7.43 11.32 -2.28
N ASP A 123 -7.42 12.00 -1.13
CA ASP A 123 -6.42 13.00 -0.78
C ASP A 123 -5.41 12.52 0.28
N SER A 124 -5.65 11.36 0.90
CA SER A 124 -4.91 10.87 2.06
C SER A 124 -4.47 9.42 1.86
N ILE A 125 -3.17 9.17 1.96
CA ILE A 125 -2.57 7.84 1.85
C ILE A 125 -1.84 7.48 3.13
N TRP A 126 -2.27 6.40 3.78
CA TRP A 126 -1.56 5.76 4.87
C TRP A 126 -0.53 4.76 4.34
N ALA A 127 0.75 5.05 4.58
CA ALA A 127 1.86 4.15 4.34
C ALA A 127 1.98 3.07 5.43
N ALA A 128 1.98 1.79 5.06
CA ALA A 128 1.87 0.69 6.03
C ALA A 128 2.62 -0.60 5.64
N TRP A 129 3.73 -0.49 4.91
CA TRP A 129 4.45 -1.65 4.35
C TRP A 129 5.43 -2.35 5.31
N GLY A 130 5.88 -1.69 6.38
CA GLY A 130 6.76 -2.28 7.38
C GLY A 130 8.14 -2.70 6.84
N ASN A 131 8.87 -3.47 7.66
CA ASN A 131 10.17 -4.05 7.26
C ASN A 131 10.06 -5.10 6.16
N LEU A 132 8.84 -5.47 5.78
CA LEU A 132 8.57 -6.46 4.74
C LEU A 132 8.93 -5.94 3.35
N ILE A 133 9.13 -4.62 3.18
CA ILE A 133 9.63 -4.01 1.95
C ILE A 133 11.01 -4.55 1.56
N ASP A 134 11.81 -4.96 2.54
CA ASP A 134 13.15 -5.52 2.34
C ASP A 134 13.14 -7.00 1.91
N THR A 135 11.97 -7.64 1.85
CA THR A 135 11.90 -9.09 1.55
C THR A 135 12.23 -9.42 0.10
N ARG A 136 12.12 -8.44 -0.80
CA ARG A 136 12.39 -8.58 -2.24
C ARG A 136 12.99 -7.30 -2.80
N ASP A 137 14.06 -7.45 -3.58
CA ASP A 137 14.83 -6.34 -4.15
C ASP A 137 14.01 -5.44 -5.07
N TYR A 138 12.90 -5.94 -5.64
CA TYR A 138 12.04 -5.15 -6.53
C TYR A 138 10.92 -4.39 -5.82
N LEU A 139 10.62 -4.65 -4.54
CA LEU A 139 9.51 -3.98 -3.85
C LEU A 139 9.77 -2.49 -3.66
N LEU A 140 10.99 -2.11 -3.27
CA LEU A 140 11.37 -0.71 -3.17
C LEU A 140 11.33 0.00 -4.54
N PRO A 141 11.91 -0.54 -5.63
CA PRO A 141 11.68 -0.03 -6.98
C PRO A 141 10.20 0.12 -7.37
N CYS A 142 9.35 -0.86 -7.05
CA CYS A 142 7.90 -0.76 -7.30
C CYS A 142 7.27 0.41 -6.54
N LEU A 143 7.65 0.60 -5.28
CA LEU A 143 7.18 1.72 -4.45
C LEU A 143 7.65 3.06 -5.01
N VAL A 144 8.89 3.16 -5.48
CA VAL A 144 9.43 4.38 -6.11
C VAL A 144 8.63 4.74 -7.36
N ASP A 145 8.35 3.77 -8.22
CA ASP A 145 7.54 3.99 -9.42
C ASP A 145 6.10 4.36 -9.09
N LEU A 146 5.51 3.77 -8.04
CA LEU A 146 4.19 4.13 -7.57
C LEU A 146 4.16 5.56 -7.02
N TYR A 147 5.13 5.92 -6.18
CA TYR A 147 5.26 7.27 -5.63
C TYR A 147 5.42 8.32 -6.74
N ARG A 148 6.30 8.08 -7.73
CA ARG A 148 6.45 8.96 -8.90
C ARG A 148 5.13 9.11 -9.66
N ASN A 149 4.44 7.99 -9.88
CA ASN A 149 3.14 7.98 -10.56
C ASN A 149 2.00 8.61 -9.75
N LEU A 150 2.20 9.01 -8.50
CA LEU A 150 1.20 9.71 -7.68
C LEU A 150 1.64 11.15 -7.31
N SER A 151 2.87 11.54 -7.67
CA SER A 151 3.52 12.76 -7.17
C SER A 151 2.82 14.07 -7.57
N ASP A 152 2.16 14.12 -8.71
CA ASP A 152 1.39 15.27 -9.20
C ASP A 152 0.01 15.43 -8.55
N LEU A 153 -0.41 14.46 -7.72
CA LEU A 153 -1.72 14.47 -7.06
C LEU A 153 -1.70 15.16 -5.69
N HIS A 154 -0.55 15.66 -5.23
CA HIS A 154 -0.40 16.41 -3.98
C HIS A 154 -1.03 15.73 -2.74
N LEU A 155 -0.80 14.43 -2.59
CA LEU A 155 -1.43 13.59 -1.57
C LEU A 155 -0.86 13.83 -0.17
N ASN A 156 -1.73 13.77 0.84
CA ASN A 156 -1.36 13.79 2.24
C ASN A 156 -0.90 12.41 2.70
N TRP A 157 0.42 12.22 2.76
CA TRP A 157 0.99 10.97 3.27
C TRP A 157 0.87 10.89 4.80
N ARG A 158 0.45 9.73 5.28
CA ARG A 158 0.18 9.44 6.68
C ARG A 158 0.90 8.17 7.14
N ILE A 159 1.19 8.10 8.43
CA ILE A 159 1.60 6.90 9.13
C ILE A 159 0.84 6.76 10.44
N ILE A 160 0.96 5.59 11.07
CA ILE A 160 0.60 5.39 12.46
C ILE A 160 1.88 5.25 13.29
N GLU A 161 1.84 5.76 14.52
CA GLU A 161 3.00 5.76 15.42
C GLU A 161 4.25 6.34 14.73
N ASP A 162 5.43 5.97 15.22
CA ASP A 162 6.71 6.19 14.54
C ASP A 162 7.05 5.05 13.57
N THR A 163 8.11 5.22 12.80
CA THR A 163 8.67 4.16 11.96
C THR A 163 9.23 2.98 12.77
N THR A 164 9.51 1.87 12.09
CA THR A 164 10.29 0.77 12.67
C THR A 164 11.73 1.20 12.94
N GLN A 165 12.51 0.36 13.62
CA GLN A 165 13.95 0.61 13.82
C GLN A 165 14.72 0.75 12.49
N LYS A 166 14.21 0.17 11.40
CA LYS A 166 14.78 0.30 10.06
C LYS A 166 14.30 1.55 9.32
N GLY A 167 13.42 2.36 9.90
CA GLY A 167 12.88 3.57 9.27
C GLY A 167 11.63 3.35 8.42
N HIS A 168 11.02 2.16 8.40
CA HIS A 168 9.82 1.90 7.58
C HIS A 168 8.51 2.20 8.31
N PRO A 169 7.47 2.71 7.63
CA PRO A 169 6.11 2.83 8.15
C PRO A 169 5.55 1.53 8.74
N ARG A 170 4.91 1.56 9.90
CA ARG A 170 4.45 0.35 10.58
C ARG A 170 3.24 -0.27 9.91
N HIS A 171 3.21 -1.60 9.92
CA HIS A 171 2.10 -2.41 9.41
C HIS A 171 0.84 -2.24 10.30
N PRO A 172 -0.39 -2.32 9.75
CA PRO A 172 -1.63 -2.10 10.51
C PRO A 172 -1.93 -3.20 11.54
N LEU A 173 -1.39 -4.39 11.33
CA LEU A 173 -1.75 -5.58 12.09
C LEU A 173 -1.41 -5.42 13.59
N TYR A 174 -2.36 -5.80 14.44
CA TYR A 174 -2.29 -5.73 15.92
C TYR A 174 -2.22 -4.30 16.49
N LYS A 175 -2.67 -3.31 15.74
CA LYS A 175 -2.69 -1.92 16.18
C LYS A 175 -4.02 -1.56 16.84
N LYS A 176 -3.94 -0.72 17.87
CA LYS A 176 -5.12 -0.20 18.57
C LYS A 176 -5.96 0.63 17.59
N ALA A 177 -7.28 0.56 17.70
CA ALA A 177 -8.18 1.37 16.85
C ALA A 177 -7.92 2.86 17.00
N ALA A 178 -7.63 3.31 18.22
CA ALA A 178 -7.38 4.70 18.55
C ALA A 178 -6.00 5.21 18.10
N ASN A 179 -5.36 4.56 17.12
CA ASN A 179 -4.14 5.10 16.53
C ASN A 179 -4.50 6.28 15.62
N GLU A 180 -3.90 7.43 15.89
CA GLU A 180 -4.03 8.61 15.06
C GLU A 180 -3.16 8.48 13.80
N LEU A 181 -3.67 8.99 12.68
CA LEU A 181 -2.92 9.13 11.44
C LEU A 181 -2.08 10.42 11.49
N LEU A 182 -0.79 10.24 11.68
CA LEU A 182 0.19 11.31 11.76
C LEU A 182 0.71 11.68 10.38
N ALA A 183 1.17 12.92 10.19
CA ALA A 183 1.80 13.34 8.95
C ALA A 183 3.08 12.54 8.68
N PHE A 184 3.31 12.15 7.43
CA PHE A 184 4.49 11.41 7.02
C PHE A 184 5.24 12.13 5.92
N ASP A 185 6.52 12.41 6.14
CA ASP A 185 7.42 13.01 5.14
C ASP A 185 7.88 11.92 4.15
N MET A 186 6.99 11.62 3.20
CA MET A 186 7.24 10.62 2.17
C MET A 186 8.40 11.02 1.23
N ASP A 187 8.59 12.32 0.99
CA ASP A 187 9.68 12.81 0.15
C ASP A 187 11.03 12.54 0.81
N ARG A 188 11.13 12.76 2.13
CA ARG A 188 12.31 12.39 2.92
C ARG A 188 12.53 10.88 2.90
N TYR A 189 11.48 10.09 3.12
CA TYR A 189 11.58 8.64 3.04
C TYR A 189 12.11 8.19 1.67
N MET A 190 11.62 8.76 0.58
CA MET A 190 12.13 8.44 -0.77
C MET A 190 13.60 8.82 -0.92
N ARG A 191 14.02 10.01 -0.46
CA ARG A 191 15.45 10.41 -0.50
C ARG A 191 16.35 9.46 0.29
N GLU A 192 15.90 8.98 1.46
CA GLU A 192 16.69 8.10 2.32
C GLU A 192 16.81 6.67 1.76
N PHE A 193 15.71 6.13 1.20
CA PHE A 193 15.66 4.72 0.79
C PHE A 193 15.86 4.49 -0.72
N SER A 194 15.66 5.50 -1.57
CA SER A 194 15.84 5.37 -3.03
C SER A 194 17.13 5.98 -3.57
N ALA A 195 17.96 6.59 -2.71
CA ALA A 195 19.27 7.08 -3.14
C ALA A 195 20.19 5.89 -3.49
N PRO A 196 20.96 5.96 -4.59
CA PRO A 196 21.98 4.96 -4.84
C PRO A 196 22.95 4.97 -3.66
N THR A 197 23.10 3.83 -2.98
CA THR A 197 24.12 3.63 -1.95
C THR A 197 25.43 4.13 -2.50
N THR A 198 25.95 5.24 -1.98
CA THR A 198 27.29 5.69 -2.36
C THR A 198 28.21 4.57 -1.88
N ALA A 199 28.76 3.81 -2.82
CA ALA A 199 29.69 2.74 -2.52
C ALA A 199 30.80 3.35 -1.66
N GLN A 200 30.88 2.95 -0.39
CA GLN A 200 32.04 3.22 0.43
C GLN A 200 33.23 2.58 -0.30
N THR A 201 34.04 3.41 -0.96
CA THR A 201 35.32 2.97 -1.50
C THR A 201 36.12 2.44 -0.32
N PRO A 202 36.57 1.17 -0.32
CA PRO A 202 37.48 0.72 0.71
C PRO A 202 38.74 1.56 0.60
N ILE A 203 39.05 2.30 1.66
CA ILE A 203 40.34 2.96 1.83
C ILE A 203 41.35 1.84 2.05
N HIS A 204 41.78 1.18 0.97
CA HIS A 204 42.93 0.29 1.04
C HIS A 204 44.16 1.18 1.21
N ALA A 205 44.64 1.19 2.44
CA ALA A 205 45.88 1.81 2.87
C ALA A 205 47.01 1.57 1.84
N MET A 206 47.56 2.65 1.30
CA MET A 206 48.92 2.66 0.79
C MET A 206 49.86 2.30 1.94
N ARG A 207 50.19 1.01 2.07
CA ARG A 207 51.41 0.61 2.77
C ARG A 207 52.55 0.83 1.79
N GLY A 208 53.32 1.89 2.05
CA GLY A 208 54.67 2.00 1.53
C GLY A 208 55.47 0.78 1.98
N THR A 209 56.24 0.22 1.06
CA THR A 209 57.38 -0.62 1.40
C THR A 209 58.60 0.03 0.79
N HIS A 210 59.45 0.53 1.68
CA HIS A 210 60.86 0.75 1.43
C HIS A 210 61.49 -0.45 0.73
N ARG A 211 62.22 -0.19 -0.34
CA ARG A 211 63.57 -0.71 -0.60
C ARG A 211 64.26 0.20 -1.60
#